data_AF-A0A9E6E4J7-F1
#
_entry.id   AF-A0A9E6E4J7-F1
#
_cell.length_a   1.000
_cell.length_b   1.000
_cell.length_c   1.000
_cell.angle_alpha   90.00
_cell.angle_beta   90.00
_cell.angle_gamma   90.00
#
_symmetry.space_group_name_H-M   'P 1'
#
loop_
_entity.id
_entity.type
_entity.pdbx_description
1 polymer ?
#
loop_
_entity_poly.entity_id
_entity_poly.type
_entity_poly.pdbx_seq_one_letter_code
_entity_poly.pdbx_strand_id
1 'polypeptide(L)'
;MKTTTWALISVSALLLAGCANEPDEYEVKGYTSIANPASVFCAKQGGKLETVSENEKRVTYCVLSSDNRIEEWEYYRQHQKSSDS
;
A
#
# COMPACT_ATOMS: atom_id res chain seq x y z
N MET A 1 53.41 35.33 -2.75
CA MET A 1 51.95 35.62 -2.79
C MET A 1 51.18 34.77 -3.82
N LYS A 2 51.71 33.65 -4.33
CA LYS A 2 51.03 32.81 -5.34
C LYS A 2 50.56 31.44 -4.80
N THR A 3 50.99 31.08 -3.58
CA THR A 3 50.70 29.80 -2.92
C THR A 3 49.43 29.84 -2.07
N THR A 4 48.97 31.02 -1.66
CA THR A 4 47.75 31.22 -0.87
C THR A 4 46.47 31.09 -1.69
N THR A 5 46.52 31.41 -2.99
CA THR A 5 45.37 31.25 -3.90
C THR A 5 45.05 29.79 -4.22
N TRP A 6 46.04 28.91 -4.24
CA TRP A 6 45.84 27.48 -4.52
C TRP A 6 45.24 26.74 -3.32
N ALA A 7 45.57 27.18 -2.11
CA ALA A 7 44.98 26.66 -0.87
C ALA A 7 43.48 27.00 -0.75
N LEU A 8 43.07 28.21 -1.15
CA LEU A 8 41.67 28.66 -1.09
C LEU A 8 40.75 27.93 -2.08
N ILE A 9 41.26 27.56 -3.27
CA ILE A 9 40.46 26.85 -4.28
C ILE A 9 40.21 25.39 -3.88
N SER A 10 41.16 24.77 -3.18
CA SER A 10 41.07 23.36 -2.77
C SER A 10 40.06 23.15 -1.62
N VAL A 11 39.93 24.10 -0.70
CA VAL A 11 38.97 24.02 0.42
C VAL A 11 37.52 24.10 -0.05
N SER A 12 37.25 24.87 -1.11
CA SER A 12 35.88 25.04 -1.62
C SER A 12 35.31 23.75 -2.20
N ALA A 13 36.13 22.91 -2.84
CA ALA A 13 35.68 21.65 -3.44
C ALA A 13 35.26 20.58 -2.42
N LEU A 14 35.81 20.62 -1.20
CA LEU A 14 35.45 19.69 -0.12
C LEU A 14 34.07 19.98 0.50
N LEU A 15 33.55 21.20 0.37
CA LEU A 15 32.25 21.58 0.94
C LEU A 15 31.04 21.08 0.12
N LEU A 16 31.22 20.68 -1.13
CA LEU A 16 30.13 20.22 -2.01
C LEU A 16 29.83 18.71 -1.92
N ALA A 17 30.65 17.91 -1.22
CA ALA A 17 30.44 16.46 -1.12
C ALA A 17 29.33 16.05 -0.11
N GLY A 18 28.80 17.00 0.66
CA GLY A 18 27.78 16.74 1.69
C GLY A 18 26.36 16.55 1.18
N CYS A 19 26.01 17.05 -0.01
CA CYS A 19 24.64 17.02 -0.51
C CYS A 19 24.29 15.77 -1.33
N ALA A 20 25.25 14.86 -1.56
CA ALA A 20 25.05 13.68 -2.42
C ALA A 20 24.79 12.38 -1.64
N ASN A 21 24.75 12.42 -0.30
CA ASN A 21 24.54 11.25 0.54
C ASN A 21 23.27 11.40 1.37
N GLU A 22 22.12 11.33 0.71
CA GLU A 22 20.88 10.96 1.37
C GLU A 22 20.64 9.48 1.05
N PRO A 23 20.84 8.56 2.00
CA PRO A 23 20.45 7.18 1.78
C PRO A 23 18.95 7.15 1.56
N ASP A 24 18.50 6.59 0.44
CA ASP A 24 17.09 6.37 0.14
C ASP A 24 16.43 5.64 1.32
N GLU A 25 15.60 6.35 2.10
CA GLU A 25 14.92 5.84 3.30
C GLU A 25 13.86 4.76 2.96
N TYR A 26 13.69 4.45 1.69
CA TYR A 26 12.79 3.40 1.18
C TYR A 26 13.55 2.09 0.98
N GLU A 27 14.29 1.66 2.00
CA GLU A 27 14.70 0.25 2.09
C GLU A 27 13.44 -0.58 2.39
N VAL A 28 12.83 -1.15 1.35
CA VAL A 28 11.66 -2.04 1.50
C VAL A 28 12.13 -3.30 2.24
N LYS A 29 12.02 -3.29 3.57
CA LYS A 29 12.48 -4.34 4.48
C LYS A 29 11.73 -5.69 4.36
N GLY A 30 10.81 -5.79 3.40
CA GLY A 30 10.02 -6.98 3.11
C GLY A 30 8.61 -6.63 2.66
N TYR A 31 8.07 -7.41 1.71
CA TYR A 31 6.68 -7.32 1.29
C TYR A 31 5.82 -8.24 2.17
N THR A 32 5.10 -7.66 3.13
CA THR A 32 4.02 -8.39 3.83
C THR A 32 2.72 -8.17 3.07
N SER A 33 2.25 -9.19 2.35
CA SER A 33 0.93 -9.14 1.72
C SER A 33 -0.16 -9.31 2.79
N ILE A 34 -0.86 -8.23 3.13
CA ILE A 34 -2.08 -8.29 3.95
C ILE A 34 -3.25 -8.57 3.01
N ALA A 35 -3.92 -9.72 3.19
CA ALA A 35 -5.13 -10.04 2.45
C ALA A 35 -6.27 -9.08 2.83
N ASN A 36 -7.14 -8.75 1.87
CA ASN A 36 -8.34 -7.95 2.14
C ASN A 36 -9.26 -8.71 3.12
N PRO A 37 -9.57 -8.16 4.31
CA PRO A 37 -10.41 -8.82 5.30
C PRO A 37 -11.80 -9.20 4.78
N ALA A 38 -12.44 -8.35 3.96
CA ALA A 38 -13.74 -8.64 3.36
C ALA A 38 -13.67 -9.82 2.39
N SER A 39 -12.62 -9.86 1.58
CA SER A 39 -12.37 -10.97 0.65
C SER A 39 -12.12 -12.30 1.37
N VAL A 40 -11.31 -12.27 2.44
CA VAL A 40 -11.06 -13.43 3.30
C VAL A 40 -12.35 -13.89 3.98
N PHE A 41 -13.16 -12.95 4.48
CA PHE A 41 -14.44 -13.25 5.10
C PHE A 41 -15.38 -13.94 4.12
N CYS A 42 -15.56 -13.39 2.91
CA CYS A 42 -16.37 -14.02 1.87
C CYS A 42 -15.95 -15.48 1.62
N ALA A 43 -14.65 -15.72 1.43
CA ALA A 43 -14.12 -17.05 1.19
C ALA A 43 -14.36 -17.99 2.39
N LYS A 44 -14.22 -17.50 3.64
CA LYS A 44 -14.51 -18.28 4.85
C LYS A 44 -15.98 -18.70 4.95
N GLN A 45 -16.90 -17.89 4.41
CA GLN A 45 -18.33 -18.21 4.35
C GLN A 45 -18.70 -19.11 3.16
N GLY A 46 -17.70 -19.62 2.41
CA GLY A 46 -17.90 -20.48 1.25
C GLY A 46 -18.30 -19.72 -0.02
N GLY A 47 -18.28 -18.38 0.02
CA GLY A 47 -18.58 -17.54 -1.14
C GLY A 47 -17.42 -17.43 -2.12
N LYS A 48 -17.73 -17.03 -3.36
CA LYS A 48 -16.76 -16.68 -4.40
C LYS A 48 -16.69 -15.18 -4.60
N LEU A 49 -15.50 -14.67 -4.91
CA LEU A 49 -15.31 -13.25 -5.22
C LEU A 49 -15.58 -13.00 -6.70
N GLU A 50 -16.40 -12.01 -6.98
CA GLU A 50 -16.69 -11.53 -8.33
C GLU A 50 -16.41 -10.03 -8.41
N THR A 51 -15.37 -9.63 -9.15
CA THR A 51 -15.08 -8.22 -9.39
C THR A 51 -15.65 -7.79 -10.73
N VAL A 52 -16.49 -6.75 -10.69
CA VAL A 52 -17.15 -6.16 -11.85
C VAL A 52 -16.79 -4.68 -11.97
N SER A 53 -16.88 -4.15 -13.19
CA SER A 53 -16.80 -2.70 -13.42
C SER A 53 -18.21 -2.14 -13.57
N GLU A 54 -18.62 -1.28 -12.64
CA GLU A 54 -19.93 -0.64 -12.62
C GLU A 54 -19.75 0.87 -12.39
N ASN A 55 -20.40 1.72 -13.17
CA ASN A 55 -20.28 3.19 -13.05
C ASN A 55 -18.82 3.68 -12.99
N GLU A 56 -17.96 3.12 -13.85
CA GLU A 56 -16.52 3.40 -13.91
C GLU A 56 -15.73 3.02 -12.64
N LYS A 57 -16.31 2.22 -11.75
CA LYS A 57 -15.68 1.72 -10.52
C LYS A 57 -15.55 0.21 -10.53
N ARG A 58 -14.46 -0.32 -9.98
CA ARG A 58 -14.34 -1.75 -9.70
C ARG A 58 -15.03 -2.05 -8.36
N VAL A 59 -16.01 -2.91 -8.39
CA VAL A 59 -16.75 -3.37 -7.20
C VAL A 59 -16.56 -4.87 -7.08
N THR A 60 -16.27 -5.35 -5.87
CA THR A 60 -16.13 -6.78 -5.59
C THR A 60 -17.33 -7.26 -4.79
N TYR A 61 -17.95 -8.31 -5.29
CA TYR A 61 -19.09 -8.97 -4.67
C TYR A 61 -18.68 -10.32 -4.10
N CYS A 62 -19.31 -10.68 -2.98
CA CYS A 62 -19.34 -12.04 -2.47
C CYS A 62 -20.56 -12.78 -3.01
N VAL A 63 -20.33 -13.84 -3.77
CA VAL A 63 -21.35 -14.71 -4.35
C VAL A 63 -21.48 -15.96 -3.48
N LEU A 64 -22.54 -16.04 -2.68
CA LEU A 64 -22.83 -17.14 -1.76
C LEU A 64 -23.60 -18.29 -2.46
N SER A 65 -24.44 -17.94 -3.44
CA SER A 65 -25.12 -18.86 -4.37
C SER A 65 -25.51 -18.09 -5.64
N SER A 66 -26.05 -18.75 -6.67
CA SER A 66 -26.41 -18.09 -7.93
C SER A 66 -27.34 -16.88 -7.75
N ASP A 67 -28.24 -16.94 -6.76
CA ASP A 67 -29.23 -15.88 -6.48
C ASP A 67 -28.88 -15.04 -5.24
N ASN A 68 -27.72 -15.30 -4.61
CA ASN A 68 -27.27 -14.59 -3.41
C ASN A 68 -25.90 -13.96 -3.64
N ARG A 69 -25.93 -12.67 -3.95
CA ARG A 69 -24.78 -11.82 -4.24
C ARG A 69 -24.89 -10.52 -3.44
N ILE A 70 -23.83 -10.17 -2.73
CA ILE A 70 -23.77 -8.98 -1.87
C ILE A 70 -22.37 -8.35 -1.99
N GLU A 71 -22.26 -7.03 -1.89
CA GLU A 71 -20.96 -6.34 -1.93
C GLU A 71 -20.08 -6.81 -0.76
N GLU A 72 -18.78 -7.08 -0.99
CA GLU A 72 -17.94 -7.79 -0.02
C GLU A 72 -17.81 -7.03 1.32
N TRP A 73 -17.70 -5.71 1.28
CA TRP A 73 -17.56 -4.89 2.48
C TRP A 73 -18.87 -4.70 3.21
N GLU A 74 -19.98 -4.59 2.50
CA GLU A 74 -21.32 -4.61 3.07
C GLU A 74 -21.54 -5.90 3.85
N TYR A 75 -21.28 -7.06 3.23
CA TYR A 75 -21.41 -8.36 3.88
C TYR A 75 -20.54 -8.47 5.13
N TYR A 76 -19.26 -8.08 5.02
CA TYR A 76 -18.33 -8.06 6.14
C TYR A 76 -18.84 -7.20 7.30
N ARG A 77 -19.25 -5.95 7.05
CA ARG A 77 -19.70 -5.01 8.10
C ARG A 77 -21.01 -5.45 8.77
N GLN A 78 -21.94 -6.04 8.02
CA GLN A 78 -23.19 -6.57 8.59
C GLN A 78 -22.92 -7.64 9.66
N HIS A 79 -21.88 -8.47 9.47
CA HIS A 79 -21.52 -9.55 10.40
C HIS A 79 -20.61 -9.12 11.55
N GLN A 80 -19.94 -7.97 11.43
CA GLN A 80 -19.25 -7.36 12.57
C GLN A 80 -20.26 -6.73 13.55
N LYS A 81 -21.28 -6.03 13.04
CA LYS A 81 -22.33 -5.42 13.86
C LYS A 81 -23.14 -6.42 14.69
N SER A 82 -23.29 -7.65 14.20
CA SER A 82 -24.00 -8.72 14.92
C SER A 82 -23.18 -9.37 16.05
N SER A 83 -21.87 -9.10 16.11
CA SER A 83 -20.97 -9.68 17.13
C SER A 83 -20.77 -8.74 18.33
N ASP A 84 -21.24 -7.49 18.24
CA ASP A 84 -21.15 -6.45 19.27
C ASP A 84 -22.48 -6.24 20.04
N SER A 85 -23.38 -7.23 20.07
CA SER A 85 -24.66 -7.19 20.84
C SER A 85 -24.82 -8.41 21.75
#